data_AF-G2G3H5-F1
#
_entry.id   AF-G2G3H5-F1
#
_cell.length_a   1.000
_cell.length_b   1.000
_cell.length_c   1.000
_cell.angle_alpha   90.00
_cell.angle_beta   90.00
_cell.angle_gamma   90.00
#
_symmetry.space_group_name_H-M   'P 1'
#
loop_
_entity.id
_entity.type
_entity.pdbx_description
1 polymer ?
#
loop_
_entity_poly.entity_id
_entity_poly.type
_entity_poly.pdbx_seq_one_letter_code
_entity_poly.pdbx_strand_id
1 'polypeptide(L)'
;MRKPLAERKATGATEHDTGLKKQDLVFSAVYRETEACSHLAKIFGVSPGTALVERSYRTQHVDERHTLGIVRSYLVREDIAQNQELLDSRNEPWPGGTQSQLATVGIEFGKVTEHVTARSATPAEAVELGIGTSDPVLHIEKVAQDPTGRVVEVAHIALAGDRTRLEFTTPLDR
;
A
#
# COMPACT_ATOMS: atom_id res chain seq x y z
N MET A 1 -20.57 -6.25 -12.15
CA MET A 1 -21.33 -5.24 -11.38
C MET A 1 -20.47 -4.74 -10.23
N ARG A 2 -20.35 -3.42 -10.06
CA ARG A 2 -19.56 -2.78 -8.99
C ARG A 2 -20.28 -3.00 -7.64
N LYS A 3 -19.64 -3.63 -6.65
CA LYS A 3 -20.25 -3.85 -5.33
C LYS A 3 -20.66 -2.51 -4.68
N PRO A 4 -21.75 -2.47 -3.88
CA PRO A 4 -22.21 -1.28 -3.18
C PRO A 4 -21.12 -0.63 -2.31
N LEU A 5 -21.15 0.69 -2.17
CA LEU A 5 -20.14 1.47 -1.44
C LEU A 5 -19.99 1.04 0.04
N ALA A 6 -21.07 0.55 0.65
CA ALA A 6 -21.09 0.05 2.03
C ALA A 6 -20.29 -1.27 2.19
N GLU A 7 -20.35 -2.17 1.19
CA GLU A 7 -19.58 -3.42 1.22
C GLU A 7 -18.08 -3.17 0.97
N ARG A 8 -17.73 -2.18 0.13
CA ARG A 8 -16.33 -1.78 -0.09
C ARG A 8 -15.69 -1.09 1.11
N LYS A 9 -16.50 -0.60 2.05
CA LYS A 9 -16.05 0.07 3.30
C LYS A 9 -15.89 -0.90 4.48
N ALA A 10 -16.36 -2.15 4.36
CA ALA A 10 -16.42 -3.07 5.50
C ALA A 10 -15.08 -3.74 5.83
N THR A 11 -14.18 -3.90 4.85
CA THR A 11 -12.93 -4.66 4.96
C THR A 11 -11.79 -3.95 4.23
N GLY A 12 -10.60 -3.93 4.81
CA GLY A 12 -9.39 -3.41 4.19
C GLY A 12 -8.76 -4.39 3.19
N ALA A 13 -7.63 -3.98 2.57
CA ALA A 13 -6.92 -4.84 1.62
C ALA A 13 -6.47 -6.17 2.25
N THR A 14 -5.98 -6.14 3.50
CA THR A 14 -5.49 -7.35 4.17
C THR A 14 -6.59 -8.37 4.44
N GLU A 15 -7.80 -7.97 4.84
CA GLU A 15 -8.92 -8.90 5.01
C GLU A 15 -9.32 -9.57 3.69
N HIS A 16 -9.27 -8.83 2.58
CA HIS A 16 -9.53 -9.38 1.25
C HIS A 16 -8.46 -10.37 0.79
N ASP A 17 -7.19 -10.07 1.09
CA ASP A 17 -6.04 -10.88 0.63
C ASP A 17 -5.82 -12.14 1.47
N THR A 18 -6.21 -12.12 2.76
CA THR A 18 -5.93 -13.20 3.72
C THR A 18 -7.16 -14.04 4.08
N GLY A 19 -8.37 -13.53 3.84
CA GLY A 19 -9.62 -14.13 4.31
C GLY A 19 -9.83 -13.99 5.83
N LEU A 20 -8.94 -13.31 6.54
CA LEU A 20 -9.05 -13.02 7.97
C LEU A 20 -10.09 -11.95 8.23
N LYS A 21 -10.71 -11.98 9.42
CA LYS A 21 -11.65 -10.94 9.84
C LYS A 21 -10.88 -9.80 10.48
N LYS A 22 -11.45 -8.59 10.46
CA LYS A 22 -10.87 -7.40 11.10
C LYS A 22 -10.47 -7.61 12.56
N GLN A 23 -11.24 -8.42 13.30
CA GLN A 23 -10.96 -8.76 14.71
C GLN A 23 -9.70 -9.64 14.89
N ASP A 24 -9.26 -10.32 13.85
CA ASP A 24 -8.08 -11.20 13.86
C ASP A 24 -6.81 -10.42 13.48
N LEU A 25 -6.92 -9.12 13.19
CA LEU A 25 -5.85 -8.28 12.67
C LEU A 25 -5.51 -7.11 13.60
N VAL A 26 -4.23 -6.92 13.86
CA VAL A 26 -3.69 -5.70 14.47
C VAL A 26 -3.06 -4.87 13.37
N PHE A 27 -3.60 -3.66 13.17
CA PHE A 27 -3.10 -2.71 12.18
C PHE A 27 -2.33 -1.59 12.87
N SER A 28 -1.19 -1.19 12.29
CA SER A 28 -0.46 0.00 12.71
C SER A 28 -0.06 0.86 11.52
N ALA A 29 -0.13 2.19 11.72
CA ALA A 29 0.24 3.19 10.74
C ALA A 29 1.14 4.26 11.37
N VAL A 30 2.19 4.64 10.64
CA VAL A 30 3.05 5.77 10.97
C VAL A 30 3.20 6.64 9.74
N TYR A 31 2.88 7.92 9.86
CA TYR A 31 3.02 8.89 8.78
C TYR A 31 4.19 9.83 9.05
N ARG A 32 4.91 10.20 8.00
CA ARG A 32 6.03 11.13 8.05
C ARG A 32 6.04 11.99 6.80
N GLU A 33 6.37 13.26 6.95
CA GLU A 33 6.74 14.07 5.79
C GLU A 33 8.15 13.72 5.34
N THR A 34 8.35 13.68 4.04
CA THR A 34 9.63 13.40 3.39
C THR A 34 9.70 14.15 2.07
N GLU A 35 10.80 13.99 1.34
CA GLU A 35 11.00 14.62 0.04
C GLU A 35 11.16 13.56 -1.06
N ALA A 36 10.70 13.89 -2.26
CA ALA A 36 10.88 13.05 -3.43
C ALA A 36 12.36 12.94 -3.78
N CYS A 37 12.97 11.79 -3.48
CA CYS A 37 14.29 11.46 -4.01
C CYS A 37 14.24 11.36 -5.54
N SER A 38 15.38 11.36 -6.22
CA SER A 38 15.43 11.35 -7.69
C SER A 38 14.63 10.21 -8.33
N HIS A 39 14.57 9.05 -7.68
CA HIS A 39 13.79 7.92 -8.16
C HIS A 39 12.28 8.14 -8.03
N LEU A 40 11.79 8.49 -6.83
CA LEU A 40 10.38 8.78 -6.61
C LEU A 40 9.91 9.98 -7.42
N ALA A 41 10.70 11.05 -7.49
CA ALA A 41 10.40 12.23 -8.30
C ALA A 41 10.17 11.87 -9.77
N LYS A 42 11.02 10.98 -10.33
CA LYS A 42 10.87 10.47 -11.69
C LYS A 42 9.58 9.67 -11.87
N ILE A 43 9.22 8.81 -10.91
CA ILE A 43 7.97 8.02 -10.98
C ILE A 43 6.75 8.93 -10.91
N PHE A 44 6.73 9.87 -9.95
CA PHE A 44 5.63 10.82 -9.80
C PHE A 44 5.53 11.85 -10.92
N GLY A 45 6.63 12.08 -11.67
CA GLY A 45 6.70 13.16 -12.65
C GLY A 45 6.79 14.55 -12.01
N VAL A 46 7.42 14.64 -10.84
CA VAL A 46 7.62 15.88 -10.08
C VAL A 46 9.11 16.21 -9.95
N SER A 47 9.45 17.38 -9.39
CA SER A 47 10.84 17.74 -9.13
C SER A 47 11.41 16.96 -7.94
N PRO A 48 12.72 16.60 -7.95
CA PRO A 48 13.40 16.17 -6.74
C PRO A 48 13.24 17.22 -5.63
N GLY A 49 13.00 16.78 -4.40
CA GLY A 49 12.72 17.66 -3.27
C GLY A 49 11.24 18.02 -3.09
N THR A 50 10.34 17.65 -4.02
CA THR A 50 8.89 17.83 -3.83
C THR A 50 8.44 17.12 -2.55
N ALA A 51 7.67 17.82 -1.70
CA ALA A 51 7.19 17.30 -0.44
C ALA A 51 6.24 16.11 -0.65
N LEU A 52 6.51 15.02 0.06
CA LEU A 52 5.72 13.79 0.06
C LEU A 52 5.27 13.45 1.49
N VAL A 53 4.23 12.64 1.59
CA VAL A 53 3.86 11.93 2.82
C VAL A 53 4.19 10.46 2.63
N GLU A 54 5.14 9.95 3.44
CA GLU A 54 5.38 8.52 3.58
C GLU A 54 4.44 7.96 4.64
N ARG A 55 3.73 6.90 4.27
CA ARG A 55 2.79 6.16 5.11
C ARG A 55 3.28 4.72 5.24
N SER A 56 3.74 4.36 6.44
CA SER A 56 4.20 3.02 6.75
C SER A 56 3.09 2.22 7.43
N TYR A 57 2.71 1.08 6.85
CA TYR A 57 1.68 0.21 7.40
C TYR A 57 2.23 -1.17 7.75
N ARG A 58 1.75 -1.73 8.86
CA ARG A 58 1.96 -3.13 9.25
C ARG A 58 0.63 -3.75 9.65
N THR A 59 0.45 -5.00 9.23
CA THR A 59 -0.71 -5.79 9.60
C THR A 59 -0.23 -7.13 10.16
N GLN A 60 -0.60 -7.42 11.40
CA GLN A 60 -0.25 -8.65 12.10
C GLN A 60 -1.53 -9.44 12.39
N HIS A 61 -1.44 -10.76 12.42
CA HIS A 61 -2.49 -11.56 13.06
C HIS A 61 -2.39 -11.37 14.58
N VAL A 62 -3.53 -11.33 15.29
CA VAL A 62 -3.56 -11.09 16.75
C VAL A 62 -2.71 -12.08 17.57
N ASP A 63 -2.61 -13.32 17.10
CA ASP A 63 -1.84 -14.39 17.74
C ASP A 63 -0.40 -14.52 17.21
N GLU A 64 -0.01 -13.73 16.21
CA GLU A 64 1.33 -13.77 15.62
C GLU A 64 2.16 -12.55 16.02
N ARG A 65 3.48 -12.76 16.16
CA ARG A 65 4.43 -11.67 16.47
C ARG A 65 4.91 -10.93 15.22
N HIS A 66 4.80 -11.56 14.07
CA HIS A 66 5.39 -11.07 12.82
C HIS A 66 4.30 -10.50 11.91
N THR A 67 4.66 -9.48 11.15
CA THR A 67 3.74 -8.84 10.21
C THR A 67 3.50 -9.75 9.01
N LEU A 68 2.26 -9.74 8.52
CA LEU A 68 1.86 -10.39 7.27
C LEU A 68 2.44 -9.66 6.06
N GLY A 69 2.69 -8.35 6.20
CA GLY A 69 3.30 -7.54 5.16
C GLY A 69 3.83 -6.21 5.68
N ILE A 70 4.75 -5.64 4.92
CA ILE A 70 5.37 -4.34 5.15
C ILE A 70 4.99 -3.45 3.99
N VAL A 71 4.26 -2.38 4.25
CA VAL A 71 3.88 -1.41 3.20
C VAL A 71 4.50 -0.05 3.51
N ARG A 72 5.05 0.59 2.49
CA ARG A 72 5.41 2.01 2.47
C ARG A 72 4.73 2.67 1.27
N SER A 73 3.78 3.55 1.52
CA SER A 73 3.07 4.30 0.49
C SER A 73 3.51 5.75 0.52
N TYR A 74 3.67 6.34 -0.65
CA TYR A 74 4.05 7.74 -0.84
C TYR A 74 2.92 8.47 -1.59
N LEU A 75 2.59 9.66 -1.10
CA LEU A 75 1.65 10.58 -1.73
C LEU A 75 2.30 11.95 -1.86
N VAL A 76 1.96 12.71 -2.90
CA VAL A 76 2.38 14.12 -3.00
C VAL A 76 1.65 14.91 -1.91
N ARG A 77 2.40 15.67 -1.10
CA ARG A 77 1.86 16.36 0.08
C ARG A 77 0.79 17.39 -0.28
N GLU A 78 0.98 18.08 -1.41
CA GLU A 78 0.06 19.10 -1.91
C GLU A 78 -1.29 18.51 -2.32
N ASP A 79 -1.28 17.36 -3.00
CA ASP A 79 -2.48 16.67 -3.50
C ASP A 79 -3.49 16.33 -2.41
N ILE A 80 -3.00 16.04 -1.20
CA ILE A 80 -3.83 15.64 -0.06
C ILE A 80 -4.02 16.75 0.98
N ALA A 81 -3.47 17.95 0.74
CA ALA A 81 -3.47 19.03 1.72
C ALA A 81 -4.87 19.54 2.08
N GLN A 82 -5.83 19.39 1.17
CA GLN A 82 -7.21 19.84 1.37
C GLN A 82 -7.99 19.01 2.40
N ASN A 83 -7.54 17.78 2.69
CA ASN A 83 -8.13 16.97 3.75
C ASN A 83 -7.07 16.61 4.79
N GLN A 84 -7.08 17.32 5.92
CA GLN A 84 -6.12 17.12 7.02
C GLN A 84 -6.24 15.73 7.66
N GLU A 85 -7.39 15.05 7.54
CA GLU A 85 -7.57 13.71 8.09
C GLU A 85 -6.64 12.69 7.40
N LEU A 86 -6.25 12.92 6.15
CA LEU A 86 -5.31 12.07 5.39
C LEU A 86 -3.86 12.19 5.91
N LEU A 87 -3.58 13.17 6.77
CA LEU A 87 -2.28 13.38 7.40
C LEU A 87 -2.21 12.80 8.81
N ASP A 88 -3.31 12.26 9.32
CA ASP A 88 -3.40 11.72 10.67
C ASP A 88 -3.50 10.19 10.65
N SER A 89 -2.40 9.53 11.01
CA SER A 89 -2.34 8.06 11.04
C SER A 89 -3.26 7.42 12.09
N ARG A 90 -3.83 8.20 13.03
CA ARG A 90 -4.80 7.70 14.03
C ARG A 90 -6.16 7.36 13.41
N ASN A 91 -6.42 7.83 12.20
CA ASN A 91 -7.64 7.52 11.46
C ASN A 91 -7.60 6.15 10.76
N GLU A 92 -6.47 5.45 10.84
CA GLU A 92 -6.34 4.12 10.27
C GLU A 92 -6.84 3.02 11.23
N PRO A 93 -7.34 1.87 10.71
CA PRO A 93 -7.50 1.55 9.29
C PRO A 93 -8.69 2.29 8.66
N TRP A 94 -8.44 2.98 7.55
CA TRP A 94 -9.44 3.77 6.85
C TRP A 94 -10.37 2.88 6.02
N PRO A 95 -11.71 3.02 6.14
CA PRO A 95 -12.65 2.24 5.35
C PRO A 95 -12.41 2.36 3.84
N GLY A 96 -12.11 1.24 3.18
CA GLY A 96 -11.86 1.20 1.74
C GLY A 96 -10.46 1.66 1.29
N GLY A 97 -9.50 1.78 2.23
CA GLY A 97 -8.07 1.98 1.95
C GLY A 97 -7.70 3.28 1.25
N THR A 98 -6.47 3.35 0.71
CA THR A 98 -5.94 4.57 0.05
C THR A 98 -6.85 5.12 -1.04
N GLN A 99 -7.45 4.26 -1.87
CA GLN A 99 -8.34 4.71 -2.95
C GLN A 99 -9.53 5.52 -2.40
N SER A 100 -10.10 5.08 -1.29
CA SER A 100 -11.23 5.79 -0.66
C SER A 100 -10.77 7.06 0.06
N GLN A 101 -9.57 7.06 0.63
CA GLN A 101 -8.95 8.27 1.19
C GLN A 101 -8.77 9.34 0.11
N LEU A 102 -8.12 9.00 -1.01
CA LEU A 102 -7.82 9.94 -2.10
C LEU A 102 -9.09 10.44 -2.81
N ALA A 103 -10.15 9.65 -2.85
CA ALA A 103 -11.44 10.12 -3.37
C ALA A 103 -12.02 11.30 -2.56
N THR A 104 -11.69 11.44 -1.28
CA THR A 104 -12.15 12.58 -0.44
C THR A 104 -11.56 13.93 -0.87
N VAL A 105 -10.45 13.91 -1.61
CA VAL A 105 -9.80 15.09 -2.20
C VAL A 105 -9.96 15.13 -3.72
N GLY A 106 -10.91 14.37 -4.27
CA GLY A 106 -11.23 14.37 -5.71
C GLY A 106 -10.26 13.56 -6.58
N ILE A 107 -9.37 12.77 -5.98
CA ILE A 107 -8.43 11.92 -6.72
C ILE A 107 -9.01 10.51 -6.88
N GLU A 108 -9.24 10.11 -8.13
CA GLU A 108 -9.71 8.76 -8.47
C GLU A 108 -8.59 7.94 -9.11
N PHE A 109 -8.61 6.62 -8.93
CA PHE A 109 -7.69 5.71 -9.62
C PHE A 109 -8.24 5.35 -10.99
N GLY A 110 -7.48 5.64 -12.05
CA GLY A 110 -7.74 5.21 -13.42
C GLY A 110 -6.99 3.93 -13.80
N LYS A 111 -5.77 3.74 -13.30
CA LYS A 111 -4.93 2.57 -13.59
C LYS A 111 -4.03 2.25 -12.41
N VAL A 112 -3.79 0.97 -12.17
CA VAL A 112 -2.76 0.49 -11.24
C VAL A 112 -1.83 -0.44 -12.00
N THR A 113 -0.52 -0.30 -11.80
CA THR A 113 0.50 -1.21 -12.30
C THR A 113 1.31 -1.73 -11.12
N GLU A 114 1.53 -3.04 -11.07
CA GLU A 114 2.27 -3.70 -10.00
C GLU A 114 3.47 -4.42 -10.62
N HIS A 115 4.68 -3.98 -10.28
CA HIS A 115 5.91 -4.66 -10.63
C HIS A 115 6.30 -5.59 -9.50
N VAL A 116 6.23 -6.90 -9.75
CA VAL A 116 6.54 -7.93 -8.76
C VAL A 116 7.95 -8.47 -9.01
N THR A 117 8.79 -8.46 -7.98
CA THR A 117 10.13 -9.02 -8.01
C THR A 117 10.39 -9.88 -6.78
N ALA A 118 11.22 -10.91 -6.92
CA ALA A 118 11.75 -11.66 -5.79
C ALA A 118 13.18 -11.19 -5.50
N ARG A 119 13.49 -10.97 -4.22
CA ARG A 119 14.84 -10.61 -3.76
C ARG A 119 15.06 -11.13 -2.34
N SER A 120 16.31 -11.14 -1.87
CA SER A 120 16.59 -11.41 -0.46
C SER A 120 15.98 -10.34 0.45
N ALA A 121 15.53 -10.77 1.63
CA ALA A 121 15.08 -9.87 2.67
C ALA A 121 16.19 -8.92 3.13
N THR A 122 15.87 -7.65 3.36
CA THR A 122 16.74 -6.79 4.17
C THR A 122 16.70 -7.24 5.64
N PRO A 123 17.70 -6.89 6.46
CA PRO A 123 17.68 -7.23 7.90
C PRO A 123 16.42 -6.74 8.63
N ALA A 124 15.92 -5.55 8.27
CA ALA A 124 14.69 -5.01 8.86
C ALA A 124 13.46 -5.83 8.44
N GLU A 125 13.34 -6.14 7.15
CA GLU A 125 12.25 -6.98 6.64
C GLU A 125 12.27 -8.38 7.26
N ALA A 126 13.44 -9.00 7.40
CA ALA A 126 13.60 -10.32 8.00
C ALA A 126 13.05 -10.37 9.43
N VAL A 127 13.39 -9.38 10.26
CA VAL A 127 12.89 -9.27 11.64
C VAL A 127 11.38 -9.06 11.66
N GLU A 128 10.88 -8.11 10.86
CA GLU A 128 9.46 -7.75 10.87
C GLU A 128 8.58 -8.88 10.32
N LEU A 129 9.00 -9.56 9.25
CA LEU A 129 8.28 -10.67 8.60
C LEU A 129 8.51 -12.03 9.28
N GLY A 130 9.49 -12.15 10.19
CA GLY A 130 9.79 -13.40 10.87
C GLY A 130 10.47 -14.45 9.98
N ILE A 131 11.30 -14.00 9.04
CA ILE A 131 12.02 -14.84 8.09
C ILE A 131 13.54 -14.65 8.24
N GLY A 132 14.34 -15.51 7.63
CA GLY A 132 15.78 -15.36 7.52
C GLY A 132 16.20 -14.25 6.55
N THR A 133 17.37 -13.65 6.74
CA THR A 133 17.91 -12.60 5.83
C THR A 133 18.23 -13.11 4.42
N SER A 134 18.38 -14.43 4.27
CA SER A 134 18.57 -15.08 2.98
C SER A 134 17.26 -15.54 2.35
N ASP A 135 16.14 -15.47 3.08
CA ASP A 135 14.84 -15.90 2.57
C ASP A 135 14.31 -14.89 1.55
N PRO A 136 13.56 -15.35 0.54
CA PRO A 136 13.00 -14.48 -0.47
C PRO A 136 11.87 -13.64 0.12
N VAL A 137 11.84 -12.36 -0.27
CA VAL A 137 10.65 -11.51 -0.18
C VAL A 137 10.10 -11.26 -1.57
N LEU A 138 8.78 -11.26 -1.68
CA LEU A 138 8.07 -10.71 -2.82
C LEU A 138 7.99 -9.20 -2.61
N HIS A 139 8.74 -8.46 -3.41
CA HIS A 139 8.72 -7.01 -3.45
C HIS A 139 7.79 -6.55 -4.58
N ILE A 140 6.76 -5.79 -4.21
CA ILE A 140 5.78 -5.24 -5.14
C ILE A 140 5.93 -3.72 -5.14
N GLU A 141 6.27 -3.15 -6.29
CA GLU A 141 6.14 -1.71 -6.55
C GLU A 141 4.79 -1.47 -7.23
N LYS A 142 3.87 -0.87 -6.49
CA LYS A 142 2.55 -0.47 -6.96
C LYS A 142 2.57 1.00 -7.37
N VAL A 143 2.21 1.28 -8.60
CA VAL A 143 2.05 2.65 -9.12
C VAL A 143 0.58 2.84 -9.49
N ALA A 144 -0.10 3.76 -8.78
CA ALA A 144 -1.47 4.14 -9.08
C ALA A 144 -1.48 5.47 -9.86
N GLN A 145 -2.25 5.50 -10.94
CA GLN A 145 -2.45 6.65 -11.80
C GLN A 145 -3.92 7.05 -11.81
N ASP A 146 -4.20 8.35 -11.92
CA ASP A 146 -5.55 8.87 -12.17
C ASP A 146 -5.98 8.67 -13.64
N PRO A 147 -7.24 8.95 -14.02
CA PRO A 147 -7.72 8.80 -15.40
C PRO A 147 -6.97 9.65 -16.43
N THR A 148 -6.22 10.67 -16.00
CA THR A 148 -5.39 11.50 -16.88
C THR A 148 -3.99 10.92 -17.08
N GLY A 149 -3.64 9.86 -16.35
CA GLY A 149 -2.34 9.21 -16.40
C GLY A 149 -1.32 9.76 -15.40
N ARG A 150 -1.69 10.74 -14.57
CA ARG A 150 -0.82 11.29 -13.52
C ARG A 150 -0.70 10.29 -12.37
N VAL A 151 0.51 10.08 -11.88
CA VAL A 151 0.76 9.17 -10.73
C VAL A 151 0.29 9.86 -9.45
N VAL A 152 -0.54 9.15 -8.68
CA VAL A 152 -1.17 9.67 -7.45
C VAL A 152 -0.75 8.89 -6.19
N GLU A 153 -0.26 7.67 -6.35
CA GLU A 153 0.34 6.89 -5.27
C GLU A 153 1.47 6.02 -5.84
N VAL A 154 2.57 5.94 -5.09
CA VAL A 154 3.59 4.90 -5.26
C VAL A 154 3.67 4.14 -3.94
N ALA A 155 3.53 2.81 -3.98
CA ALA A 155 3.66 1.98 -2.79
C ALA A 155 4.65 0.83 -2.99
N HIS A 156 5.50 0.64 -2.00
CA HIS A 156 6.42 -0.48 -1.89
C HIS A 156 5.88 -1.46 -0.87
N ILE A 157 5.65 -2.69 -1.29
CA ILE A 157 5.13 -3.76 -0.45
C ILE A 157 6.19 -4.86 -0.39
N ALA A 158 6.45 -5.38 0.80
CA ALA A 158 7.27 -6.58 1.01
C ALA A 158 6.43 -7.65 1.72
N LEU A 159 6.36 -8.82 1.11
CA LEU A 159 5.65 -9.99 1.61
C LEU A 159 6.63 -11.17 1.72
N ALA A 160 6.46 -12.01 2.73
CA ALA A 160 7.29 -13.19 2.95
C ALA A 160 7.09 -14.21 1.82
N GLY A 161 8.15 -14.53 1.06
CA GLY A 161 8.03 -15.31 -0.17
C GLY A 161 7.75 -16.80 0.04
N ASP A 162 8.02 -17.33 1.24
CA ASP A 162 7.76 -18.71 1.64
C ASP A 162 6.28 -19.00 1.91
N ARG A 163 5.50 -17.97 2.25
CA ARG A 163 4.08 -18.10 2.64
C ARG A 163 3.11 -17.17 1.91
N THR A 164 3.58 -16.45 0.90
CA THR A 164 2.75 -15.57 0.07
C THR A 164 2.56 -16.15 -1.33
N ARG A 165 1.31 -16.17 -1.80
CA ARG A 165 0.95 -16.50 -3.18
C ARG A 165 0.23 -15.33 -3.83
N LEU A 166 0.66 -14.94 -5.02
CA LEU A 166 -0.05 -14.01 -5.88
C LEU A 166 -0.83 -14.80 -6.94
N GLU A 167 -2.11 -14.51 -7.09
CA GLU A 167 -2.99 -15.19 -8.04
C GLU A 167 -3.58 -14.17 -9.02
N PHE A 168 -3.39 -14.42 -10.32
CA PHE A 168 -3.91 -13.59 -11.39
C PHE A 168 -4.70 -14.46 -12.36
N THR A 169 -5.84 -13.96 -12.82
CA THR A 169 -6.65 -14.60 -13.86
C THR A 169 -6.81 -13.64 -15.03
N THR A 170 -6.32 -14.05 -16.20
CA THR A 170 -6.49 -13.31 -17.45
C THR A 170 -7.54 -14.02 -18.29
N PRO A 171 -8.76 -13.46 -18.44
CA PRO A 171 -9.74 -14.02 -19.37
C PRO A 171 -9.23 -13.87 -20.80
N LEU A 172 -9.37 -14.92 -21.60
CA LEU A 172 -9.07 -14.89 -23.04
C LEU A 172 -10.39 -14.79 -23.79
N ASP A 173 -10.53 -13.79 -24.64
CA ASP A 173 -11.63 -13.73 -25.60
C ASP A 173 -11.43 -14.84 -26.64
N ARG A 174 -12.45 -15.68 -26.84
CA ARG A 174 -12.51 -16.65 -27.93
C ARG A 174 -13.26 -16.07 -29.12
#